data_AF-A0A4R3RAE4-F1
#
_entry.id   AF-A0A4R3RAE4-F1
#
_cell.length_a   1.000
_cell.length_b   1.000
_cell.length_c   1.000
_cell.angle_alpha   90.00
_cell.angle_beta   90.00
_cell.angle_gamma   90.00
#
_symmetry.space_group_name_H-M   'P 1'
#
loop_
_entity.id
_entity.type
_entity.pdbx_description
1 polymer ?
#
loop_
_entity_poly.entity_id
_entity_poly.type
_entity_poly.pdbx_seq_one_letter_code
_entity_poly.pdbx_strand_id
1 'polypeptide(L)' 'TPRILMDALAAGGEQAKRAFDAMMTMRKIDVAVIDAARKGDDAR' A
#
# COMPACT_ATOMS: atom_id res chain seq x y z
N THR A 1 -11.73 3.78 6.88
CA THR A 1 -10.87 2.96 5.99
C THR A 1 -10.21 3.88 4.98
N PRO A 2 -8.86 3.84 4.84
CA PRO A 2 -8.15 4.69 3.88
C PRO A 2 -8.61 4.42 2.44
N ARG A 3 -8.81 5.46 1.64
CA ARG A 3 -9.26 5.35 0.23
C ARG A 3 -8.32 4.47 -0.60
N ILE A 4 -7.02 4.53 -0.30
CA ILE A 4 -5.98 3.71 -0.95
C ILE A 4 -6.16 2.20 -0.71
N LEU A 5 -6.81 1.81 0.39
CA LEU A 5 -7.10 0.41 0.67
C LEU A 5 -8.20 -0.10 -0.28
N MET A 6 -9.20 0.74 -0.55
CA MET A 6 -10.26 0.42 -1.52
C MET A 6 -9.69 0.36 -2.93
N ASP A 7 -8.79 1.28 -3.29
CA ASP A 7 -8.13 1.27 -4.60
C ASP A 7 -7.21 0.04 -4.75
N ALA A 8 -6.50 -0.35 -3.68
CA ALA A 8 -5.68 -1.56 -3.65
C ALA A 8 -6.52 -2.85 -3.75
N LEU A 9 -7.60 -2.95 -3.00
CA LEU A 9 -8.56 -4.07 -3.07
C LEU A 9 -9.23 -4.17 -4.45
N ALA A 10 -9.57 -3.04 -5.05
CA ALA A 10 -10.18 -2.97 -6.39
C ALA A 10 -9.18 -3.27 -7.51
N ALA A 11 -7.93 -2.83 -7.40
CA ALA A 11 -6.88 -3.12 -8.38
C ALA A 11 -6.45 -4.60 -8.33
N GLY A 12 -6.43 -5.21 -7.13
CA GLY A 12 -6.07 -6.60 -6.94
C GLY A 12 -4.61 -6.92 -7.30
N GLY A 13 -4.18 -8.15 -6.97
CA GLY A 13 -2.86 -8.66 -7.33
C GLY A 13 -1.69 -8.08 -6.51
N GLU A 14 -0.51 -8.06 -7.14
CA GLU A 14 0.78 -7.73 -6.51
C GLU A 14 0.81 -6.34 -5.84
N GLN A 15 0.14 -5.35 -6.42
CA GLN A 15 0.06 -3.99 -5.87
C GLN A 15 -0.71 -3.94 -4.55
N ALA A 16 -1.79 -4.74 -4.44
CA ALA A 16 -2.58 -4.84 -3.22
C ALA A 16 -1.78 -5.51 -2.11
N LYS A 17 -1.05 -6.57 -2.46
CA LYS A 17 -0.20 -7.30 -1.52
C LYS A 17 0.89 -6.40 -0.93
N ARG A 18 1.59 -5.62 -1.75
CA ARG A 18 2.60 -4.66 -1.29
C ARG A 18 2.02 -3.59 -0.36
N ALA A 19 0.85 -3.05 -0.69
CA ALA A 19 0.19 -2.07 0.17
C ALA A 19 -0.20 -2.64 1.54
N PHE A 20 -0.70 -3.89 1.57
CA PHE A 20 -1.05 -4.58 2.81
C PHE A 20 0.18 -4.97 3.63
N ASP A 21 1.23 -5.48 3.00
CA ASP A 21 2.49 -5.85 3.66
C ASP A 21 3.15 -4.60 4.27
N ALA A 22 3.20 -3.48 3.53
CA ALA A 22 3.68 -2.21 4.05
C ALA A 22 2.86 -1.76 5.28
N MET A 23 1.52 -1.82 5.21
CA MET A 23 0.66 -1.48 6.35
C MET A 23 0.87 -2.38 7.58
N MET A 24 1.17 -3.67 7.40
CA MET A 24 1.41 -4.62 8.49
C MET A 24 2.67 -4.29 9.30
N THR A 25 3.65 -3.64 8.68
CA THR A 25 4.89 -3.22 9.37
C THR A 25 4.74 -1.89 10.11
N MET A 26 3.68 -1.13 9.82
CA MET A 26 3.51 0.25 10.30
C MET A 26 2.57 0.33 11.48
N ARG A 27 3.01 1.01 12.55
CA ARG A 27 2.16 1.30 13.71
C ARG A 27 1.16 2.44 13.45
N LYS A 28 1.44 3.30 12.47
CA LYS A 28 0.58 4.41 12.03
C LYS A 28 0.48 4.36 10.51
N ILE A 29 -0.74 4.45 9.99
CA ILE A 29 -1.01 4.37 8.55
C ILE A 29 -0.53 5.65 7.87
N ASP A 30 0.54 5.55 7.08
CA ASP A 30 1.01 6.62 6.19
C ASP A 30 0.63 6.30 4.75
N VAL A 31 -0.30 7.09 4.20
CA VAL A 31 -0.84 6.88 2.86
C VAL A 31 0.20 7.12 1.77
N ALA A 32 1.19 8.00 2.01
CA ALA A 32 2.23 8.29 1.02
C ALA A 32 3.19 7.11 0.85
N VAL A 33 3.58 6.47 1.96
CA VAL A 33 4.46 5.29 1.93
C VAL A 33 3.75 4.10 1.29
N ILE A 34 2.45 3.93 1.56
CA ILE A 34 1.64 2.88 0.93
C ILE A 34 1.49 3.11 -0.57
N ASP A 35 1.31 4.35 -1.03
CA ASP A 35 1.24 4.64 -2.47
C ASP A 35 2.58 4.39 -3.18
N ALA A 36 3.70 4.66 -2.52
CA ALA A 36 5.05 4.35 -3.01
C ALA A 36 5.26 2.83 -3.15
N ALA A 37 4.97 2.06 -2.10
CA ALA A 37 5.04 0.59 -2.11
C ALA A 37 4.11 -0.03 -3.16
N ARG A 38 2.90 0.52 -3.33
CA ARG A 38 1.96 0.11 -4.37
C ARG A 38 2.54 0.33 -5.77
N LYS A 39 3.07 1.53 -6.05
CA LYS A 39 3.70 1.90 -7.32
C LYS A 39 4.98 1.14 -7.64
N GLY A 40 5.58 0.46 -6.66
CA GLY A 40 6.89 -0.17 -6.82
C GLY A 40 8.03 0.84 -6.74
N ASP A 41 7.77 2.01 -6.16
CA ASP A 41 8.77 2.99 -5.74
C ASP A 41 9.30 2.61 -4.35
N ASP A 42 9.55 1.31 -4.15
CA ASP A 42 10.52 0.86 -3.15
C ASP A 42 11.88 1.32 -3.67
N ALA A 43 12.11 2.62 -3.48
CA ALA A 43 13.35 3.30 -3.70
C ALA A 43 14.46 2.51 -3.01
N ARG A 44 15.49 2.21 -3.79
CA ARG A 44 16.82 1.88 -3.27
C ARG A 44 17.27 2.91 -2.24
#